data_AF-A0A536PW19-F1
#
_entry.id   AF-A0A536PW19-F1
#
_cell.length_a   1.000
_cell.length_b   1.000
_cell.length_c   1.000
_cell.angle_alpha   90.00
_cell.angle_beta   90.00
_cell.angle_gamma   90.00
#
_symmetry.space_group_name_H-M   'P 1'
#
loop_
_entity.id
_entity.type
_entity.pdbx_description
1 polymer ?
#
loop_
_entity_poly.entity_id
_entity_poly.type
_entity_poly.pdbx_seq_one_letter_code
_entity_poly.pdbx_strand_id
1 'polypeptide(L)'
;MLASGVAAGIFAGIAFGGDWRRLSTFTLKLWPVLVIALALRAIGTVVPSSPLELYLVSLLGVAVVAAWNWRVPGAVLLAFGTFLNLAVAVLNSGMPYDAATVAAVAAQPPNDGLHVPVGPATRLEFLSDVIPVAPIRSVFSLGDFLVGLGGFLIPFMWLQPAAAAMRGGDLRSPNFAFFWMGQAISRFGDPITLIALTYVTYRATQSALLTALAVLTATIPNALFGFFGGAVADAIGHRRVMLWCDILRAIVLAVVP
;
A
#
# COMPACT_ATOMS: atom_id res chain seq x y z
N MET A 1 -7.12 1.08 -10.87
CA MET A 1 -5.91 1.04 -10.03
C MET A 1 -4.87 0.00 -10.44
N LEU A 2 -5.23 -1.18 -10.96
CA LEU A 2 -4.23 -2.19 -11.36
C LEU A 2 -3.23 -1.67 -12.40
N ALA A 3 -3.71 -1.15 -13.54
CA ALA A 3 -2.85 -0.71 -14.63
C ALA A 3 -1.90 0.42 -14.21
N SER A 4 -2.41 1.39 -13.43
CA SER A 4 -1.60 2.49 -12.87
C SER A 4 -0.56 1.97 -11.87
N GLY A 5 -0.92 0.99 -11.03
CA GLY A 5 0.01 0.32 -10.12
C GLY A 5 1.14 -0.38 -10.89
N VAL A 6 0.80 -1.17 -11.91
CA VAL A 6 1.77 -1.86 -12.78
C VAL A 6 2.71 -0.87 -13.45
N ALA A 7 2.19 0.18 -14.07
CA ALA A 7 2.99 1.21 -14.72
C ALA A 7 3.94 1.92 -13.73
N ALA A 8 3.43 2.31 -12.57
CA ALA A 8 4.23 2.92 -11.50
C ALA A 8 5.31 1.97 -10.98
N GLY A 9 5.01 0.67 -10.85
CA GLY A 9 5.96 -0.35 -10.41
C GLY A 9 7.08 -0.59 -11.41
N ILE A 10 6.76 -0.57 -12.72
CA ILE A 10 7.78 -0.64 -13.78
C ILE A 10 8.68 0.60 -13.72
N PHE A 11 8.09 1.79 -13.67
CA PHE A 11 8.84 3.05 -13.62
C PHE A 11 9.75 3.12 -12.39
N ALA A 12 9.19 2.83 -11.20
CA ALA A 12 9.96 2.77 -9.96
C ALA A 12 11.04 1.68 -10.05
N GLY A 13 10.72 0.50 -10.57
CA GLY A 13 11.68 -0.59 -10.71
C GLY A 13 12.93 -0.14 -11.48
N ILE A 14 12.74 0.56 -12.59
CA ILE A 14 13.83 1.13 -13.41
C ILE A 14 14.54 2.28 -12.67
N ALA A 15 13.79 3.21 -12.07
CA ALA A 15 14.35 4.35 -11.35
C ALA A 15 15.23 3.94 -10.14
N PHE A 16 14.90 2.81 -9.51
CA PHE A 16 15.65 2.23 -8.38
C PHE A 16 16.69 1.19 -8.84
N GLY A 17 17.18 1.26 -10.08
CA GLY A 17 18.31 0.45 -10.55
C GLY A 17 17.97 -0.96 -11.04
N GLY A 18 16.69 -1.27 -11.27
CA GLY A 18 16.24 -2.52 -11.87
C GLY A 18 16.51 -2.60 -13.37
N ASP A 19 16.66 -3.83 -13.88
CA ASP A 19 16.93 -4.09 -15.29
C ASP A 19 15.64 -4.44 -16.05
N TRP A 20 15.23 -3.55 -16.97
CA TRP A 20 14.04 -3.74 -17.81
C TRP A 20 14.06 -5.03 -18.63
N ARG A 21 15.25 -5.56 -18.97
CA ARG A 21 15.40 -6.81 -19.72
C ARG A 21 14.83 -8.00 -18.95
N ARG A 22 14.73 -7.92 -17.62
CA ARG A 22 14.13 -8.96 -16.76
C ARG A 22 12.63 -9.11 -16.96
N LEU A 23 11.94 -8.13 -17.55
CA LEU A 23 10.53 -8.31 -17.91
C LEU A 23 10.34 -9.40 -18.97
N SER A 24 11.36 -9.67 -19.80
CA SER A 24 11.32 -10.75 -20.79
C SER A 24 11.32 -12.16 -20.17
N THR A 25 11.78 -12.29 -18.93
CA THR A 25 11.80 -13.57 -18.19
C THR A 25 10.56 -13.74 -17.31
N PHE A 26 9.65 -12.76 -17.30
CA PHE A 26 8.42 -12.83 -16.54
C PHE A 26 7.55 -13.97 -17.06
N THR A 27 7.27 -14.93 -16.19
CA THR A 27 6.37 -16.04 -16.48
C THR A 27 5.24 -16.02 -15.48
N LEU A 28 4.00 -15.99 -15.99
CA LEU A 28 2.80 -16.03 -15.18
C LEU A 28 1.96 -17.23 -15.62
N LYS A 29 1.63 -18.10 -14.66
CA LYS A 29 0.71 -19.20 -14.93
C LYS A 29 -0.69 -18.63 -15.13
N LEU A 30 -1.44 -19.21 -16.07
CA LEU A 30 -2.79 -18.74 -16.43
C LEU A 30 -2.83 -17.30 -16.99
N TRP A 31 -1.75 -16.80 -17.59
CA TRP A 31 -1.74 -15.47 -18.23
C TRP A 31 -2.86 -15.23 -19.26
N PRO A 32 -3.37 -16.23 -20.04
CA PRO A 32 -4.49 -15.98 -20.95
C PRO A 32 -5.77 -15.60 -20.20
N VAL A 33 -6.00 -16.17 -19.01
CA VAL A 33 -7.14 -15.84 -18.15
C VAL A 33 -7.03 -14.39 -17.67
N LEU A 34 -5.81 -13.94 -17.33
CA LEU A 34 -5.59 -12.55 -16.95
C LEU A 34 -5.88 -11.60 -18.11
N VAL A 35 -5.43 -11.92 -19.33
CA VAL A 35 -5.70 -11.09 -20.52
C VAL A 35 -7.19 -11.01 -20.79
N ILE A 36 -7.92 -12.13 -20.73
CA ILE A 36 -9.37 -12.16 -20.88
C ILE A 36 -10.05 -11.32 -19.78
N ALA A 37 -9.65 -11.49 -18.52
CA ALA A 37 -10.20 -10.73 -17.41
C ALA A 37 -9.98 -9.22 -17.58
N LEU A 38 -8.79 -8.79 -18.01
CA LEU A 38 -8.48 -7.39 -18.28
C LEU A 38 -9.26 -6.85 -19.49
N ALA A 39 -9.44 -7.66 -20.54
CA ALA A 39 -10.23 -7.30 -21.71
C ALA A 39 -11.71 -7.11 -21.34
N LEU A 40 -12.29 -8.05 -20.58
CA LEU A 40 -13.64 -7.91 -20.04
C LEU A 40 -13.77 -6.64 -19.22
N ARG A 41 -12.84 -6.38 -18.30
CA ARG A 41 -12.85 -5.14 -17.51
C ARG A 41 -12.80 -3.89 -18.39
N ALA A 42 -11.98 -3.86 -19.43
CA ALA A 42 -11.89 -2.74 -20.36
C ALA A 42 -13.20 -2.53 -21.14
N ILE A 43 -13.84 -3.60 -21.60
CA ILE A 43 -15.15 -3.53 -22.26
C ILE A 43 -16.19 -2.91 -21.31
N GLY A 44 -16.20 -3.32 -20.04
CA GLY A 44 -17.10 -2.77 -19.03
C GLY A 44 -16.95 -1.26 -18.82
N THR A 45 -15.73 -0.72 -18.97
CA THR A 45 -15.49 0.74 -18.85
C THR A 45 -15.94 1.54 -20.07
N VAL A 46 -16.06 0.92 -21.24
CA VAL A 46 -16.44 1.59 -22.49
C VAL A 46 -17.95 1.49 -22.74
N VAL A 47 -18.61 0.45 -22.23
CA VAL A 47 -20.04 0.18 -22.40
C VAL A 47 -20.79 0.56 -21.12
N PRO A 48 -21.52 1.69 -21.07
CA PRO A 48 -22.16 2.18 -19.84
C PRO A 48 -23.22 1.23 -19.27
N SER A 49 -23.84 0.42 -20.13
CA SER A 49 -24.85 -0.60 -19.80
C SER A 49 -24.25 -2.01 -19.64
N SER A 50 -22.96 -2.11 -19.33
CA SER A 50 -22.33 -3.41 -19.14
C SER A 50 -22.94 -4.16 -17.94
N PRO A 51 -23.20 -5.47 -18.09
CA PRO A 51 -23.82 -6.27 -17.03
C PRO A 51 -22.85 -6.45 -15.85
N LEU A 52 -23.36 -6.47 -14.61
CA LEU A 52 -22.56 -6.67 -13.40
C LEU A 52 -21.73 -7.95 -13.47
N GLU A 53 -22.28 -9.01 -14.06
CA GLU A 53 -21.65 -10.30 -14.25
C GLU A 53 -20.32 -10.19 -14.99
N LEU A 54 -20.21 -9.29 -15.97
CA LEU A 54 -18.96 -9.06 -16.70
C LEU A 54 -17.88 -8.49 -15.78
N TYR A 55 -18.24 -7.57 -14.88
CA TYR A 55 -17.33 -7.06 -13.86
C TYR A 55 -16.93 -8.16 -12.87
N LEU A 56 -17.89 -8.95 -12.38
CA LEU A 56 -17.63 -10.05 -11.44
C LEU A 56 -16.71 -11.12 -12.04
N VAL A 57 -16.95 -11.53 -13.30
CA VAL A 57 -16.10 -12.47 -14.04
C VAL A 57 -14.70 -11.92 -14.23
N SER A 58 -14.57 -10.61 -14.50
CA SER A 58 -13.26 -9.96 -14.61
C SER A 58 -12.49 -10.00 -13.29
N LEU A 59 -13.13 -9.64 -12.17
CA LEU A 59 -12.52 -9.66 -10.84
C LEU A 59 -12.12 -11.08 -10.43
N LEU A 60 -13.00 -12.05 -10.65
CA LEU A 60 -12.74 -13.45 -10.36
C LEU A 60 -11.55 -13.97 -11.17
N GLY A 61 -11.47 -13.63 -12.46
CA GLY A 61 -10.35 -14.01 -13.32
C GLY A 61 -9.01 -13.46 -12.80
N VAL A 62 -8.96 -12.18 -12.41
CA VAL A 62 -7.74 -11.60 -11.80
C VAL A 62 -7.42 -12.27 -10.46
N ALA A 63 -8.42 -12.51 -9.61
CA ALA A 63 -8.24 -13.14 -8.30
C ALA A 63 -7.69 -14.57 -8.43
N VAL A 64 -8.23 -15.37 -9.36
CA VAL A 64 -7.78 -16.76 -9.61
C VAL A 64 -6.34 -16.77 -10.11
N VAL A 65 -6.00 -15.91 -11.07
CA VAL A 65 -4.62 -15.85 -11.59
C VAL A 65 -3.66 -15.42 -10.48
N ALA A 66 -4.01 -14.39 -9.70
CA ALA A 66 -3.19 -13.92 -8.59
C ALA A 66 -3.01 -14.99 -7.52
N ALA A 67 -4.09 -15.69 -7.13
CA ALA A 67 -4.06 -16.78 -6.15
C ALA A 67 -3.23 -17.97 -6.63
N TRP A 68 -3.32 -18.35 -7.90
CA TRP A 68 -2.52 -19.43 -8.47
C TRP A 68 -1.02 -19.10 -8.49
N ASN A 69 -0.70 -17.82 -8.60
CA ASN A 69 0.66 -17.29 -8.59
C ASN A 69 1.03 -16.66 -7.23
N TRP A 70 0.46 -17.14 -6.10
CA TRP A 70 0.66 -16.57 -4.76
C TRP A 70 2.13 -16.43 -4.30
N ARG A 71 3.05 -17.19 -4.90
CA ARG A 71 4.49 -17.09 -4.64
C ARG A 71 5.14 -15.85 -5.29
N VAL A 72 4.47 -15.22 -6.24
CA VAL A 72 4.95 -13.97 -6.85
C VAL A 72 4.73 -12.84 -5.85
N PRO A 73 5.76 -12.02 -5.58
CA PRO A 73 5.61 -10.89 -4.67
C PRO A 73 4.50 -9.93 -5.14
N GLY A 74 3.61 -9.56 -4.22
CA GLY A 74 2.44 -8.72 -4.52
C GLY A 74 1.19 -9.48 -5.00
N ALA A 75 1.32 -10.74 -5.42
CA ALA A 75 0.17 -11.53 -5.91
C ALA A 75 -0.85 -11.83 -4.81
N VAL A 76 -0.42 -12.05 -3.56
CA VAL A 76 -1.33 -12.24 -2.41
C VAL A 76 -2.15 -10.98 -2.13
N LEU A 77 -1.52 -9.79 -2.15
CA LEU A 77 -2.22 -8.52 -1.98
C LEU A 77 -3.22 -8.29 -3.12
N LEU A 78 -2.81 -8.58 -4.35
CA LEU A 78 -3.67 -8.49 -5.52
C LEU A 78 -4.88 -9.43 -5.42
N ALA A 79 -4.66 -10.70 -5.04
CA ALA A 79 -5.72 -11.68 -4.86
C ALA A 79 -6.69 -11.29 -3.74
N PHE A 80 -6.16 -10.83 -2.60
CA PHE A 80 -6.98 -10.40 -1.47
C PHE A 80 -7.78 -9.12 -1.79
N GLY A 81 -7.15 -8.12 -2.41
CA GLY A 81 -7.84 -6.90 -2.82
C GLY A 81 -8.95 -7.14 -3.85
N THR A 82 -8.69 -7.99 -4.85
CA THR A 82 -9.72 -8.38 -5.83
C THR A 82 -10.84 -9.20 -5.20
N PHE A 83 -10.54 -10.08 -4.23
CA PHE A 83 -11.53 -10.81 -3.47
C PHE A 83 -12.43 -9.90 -2.64
N LEU A 84 -11.88 -8.87 -1.97
CA LEU A 84 -12.67 -7.89 -1.23
C LEU A 84 -13.66 -7.16 -2.15
N ASN A 85 -13.19 -6.66 -3.30
CA ASN A 85 -14.07 -6.00 -4.27
C ASN A 85 -15.14 -6.95 -4.81
N LEU A 86 -14.78 -8.21 -5.06
CA LEU A 86 -15.74 -9.23 -5.49
C LEU A 86 -16.81 -9.48 -4.41
N ALA A 87 -16.42 -9.63 -3.15
CA ALA A 87 -17.34 -9.87 -2.05
C ALA A 87 -18.31 -8.70 -1.86
N VAL A 88 -17.81 -7.46 -1.90
CA VAL A 88 -18.62 -6.24 -1.82
C VAL A 88 -19.60 -6.18 -3.00
N ALA A 89 -19.12 -6.40 -4.22
CA ALA A 89 -19.93 -6.33 -5.43
C ALA A 89 -21.05 -7.38 -5.44
N VAL A 90 -20.76 -8.62 -5.05
CA VAL A 90 -21.75 -9.72 -5.00
C VAL A 90 -22.81 -9.48 -3.92
N LEU A 91 -22.39 -9.07 -2.72
CA LEU A 91 -23.32 -8.90 -1.59
C LEU A 91 -24.29 -7.74 -1.75
N ASN A 92 -23.95 -6.76 -2.59
CA ASN A 92 -24.74 -5.55 -2.81
C ASN A 92 -25.31 -5.44 -4.23
N SER A 93 -25.10 -6.45 -5.08
CA SER A 93 -25.48 -6.43 -6.50
C SER A 93 -24.94 -5.20 -7.25
N GLY A 94 -23.73 -4.77 -6.91
CA GLY A 94 -23.10 -3.54 -7.39
C GLY A 94 -22.03 -3.05 -6.41
N MET A 95 -21.24 -2.05 -6.81
CA MET A 95 -20.25 -1.41 -5.95
C MET A 95 -20.89 -0.23 -5.21
N PRO A 96 -21.07 -0.31 -3.88
CA PRO A 96 -21.63 0.79 -3.12
C PRO A 96 -20.70 2.00 -3.14
N TYR A 97 -21.24 3.19 -3.38
CA TYR A 97 -20.50 4.44 -3.28
C TYR A 97 -21.25 5.44 -2.40
N ASP A 98 -20.50 6.20 -1.60
CA ASP A 98 -21.06 7.27 -0.79
C ASP A 98 -21.13 8.57 -1.59
N ALA A 99 -22.36 9.02 -1.88
CA ALA A 99 -22.62 10.27 -2.59
C ALA A 99 -22.10 11.50 -1.84
N ALA A 100 -22.07 11.48 -0.51
CA ALA A 100 -21.55 12.58 0.29
C ALA A 100 -20.03 12.70 0.14
N THR A 101 -19.31 11.58 0.19
CA THR A 101 -17.85 11.51 -0.04
C THR A 101 -17.47 11.92 -1.47
N VAL A 102 -18.24 11.50 -2.48
CA VAL A 102 -18.04 11.93 -3.88
C VAL A 102 -18.22 13.45 -4.02
N ALA A 103 -19.26 14.01 -3.41
CA ALA A 103 -19.51 15.46 -3.43
C ALA A 103 -18.42 16.25 -2.70
N ALA A 104 -17.92 15.75 -1.56
CA ALA A 104 -16.86 16.37 -0.77
C ALA A 104 -15.54 16.53 -1.56
N VAL A 105 -15.32 15.67 -2.54
CA VAL A 105 -14.12 15.65 -3.40
C VAL A 105 -14.36 16.36 -4.74
N ALA A 106 -15.54 16.95 -4.95
CA ALA A 106 -15.98 17.54 -6.21
C ALA A 106 -15.83 16.58 -7.41
N ALA A 107 -16.05 15.29 -7.16
CA ALA A 107 -16.06 14.24 -8.16
C ALA A 107 -17.46 14.15 -8.80
N GLN A 108 -17.53 13.71 -10.06
CA GLN A 108 -18.82 13.43 -10.69
C GLN A 108 -19.36 12.09 -10.18
N PRO A 109 -20.67 11.98 -9.89
CA PRO A 109 -21.25 10.70 -9.52
C PRO A 109 -21.09 9.70 -10.68
N PRO A 110 -20.82 8.42 -10.38
CA PRO A 110 -20.74 7.40 -11.41
C PRO A 110 -22.08 7.33 -12.17
N ASN A 111 -22.03 7.20 -13.48
CA ASN A 111 -23.20 7.05 -14.34
C ASN A 111 -23.12 5.72 -15.11
N ASP A 112 -22.84 4.64 -14.39
CA ASP A 112 -22.70 3.30 -14.93
C ASP A 112 -23.63 2.32 -14.20
N GLY A 113 -23.84 1.14 -14.79
CA GLY A 113 -24.63 0.06 -14.17
C GLY A 113 -23.91 -0.67 -13.03
N LEU A 114 -22.70 -0.24 -12.66
CA LEU A 114 -21.87 -0.92 -11.65
C LEU A 114 -22.07 -0.31 -10.27
N HIS A 115 -22.15 1.02 -10.16
CA HIS A 115 -22.19 1.69 -8.87
C HIS A 115 -23.61 1.90 -8.36
N VAL A 116 -23.82 1.60 -7.08
CA VAL A 116 -25.11 1.73 -6.40
C VAL A 116 -24.93 2.68 -5.21
N PRO A 117 -25.83 3.65 -4.96
CA PRO A 117 -25.69 4.52 -3.80
C PRO A 117 -25.82 3.72 -2.50
N VAL A 118 -25.02 4.08 -1.49
CA VAL A 118 -25.11 3.48 -0.15
C VAL A 118 -26.50 3.71 0.45
N GLY A 119 -27.06 2.66 1.06
CA GLY A 119 -28.37 2.68 1.71
C GLY A 119 -28.46 1.73 2.90
N PRO A 120 -29.62 1.64 3.57
CA PRO A 120 -29.78 0.87 4.81
C PRO A 120 -29.65 -0.65 4.64
N ALA A 121 -29.70 -1.17 3.41
CA ALA A 121 -29.49 -2.58 3.09
C ALA A 121 -28.04 -2.91 2.69
N THR A 122 -27.17 -1.90 2.58
CA THR A 122 -25.78 -2.06 2.15
C THR A 122 -24.98 -2.89 3.17
N ARG A 123 -24.25 -3.89 2.67
CA ARG A 123 -23.37 -4.76 3.45
C ARG A 123 -21.92 -4.43 3.15
N LEU A 124 -21.08 -4.44 4.19
CA LEU A 124 -19.64 -4.16 4.08
C LEU A 124 -19.31 -2.74 3.56
N GLU A 125 -20.08 -1.74 3.99
CA GLU A 125 -19.87 -0.32 3.62
C GLU A 125 -18.43 0.15 3.83
N PHE A 126 -17.78 -0.21 4.93
CA PHE A 126 -16.39 0.18 5.19
C PHE A 126 -15.38 -0.29 4.12
N LEU A 127 -15.70 -1.35 3.38
CA LEU A 127 -14.86 -1.91 2.32
C LEU A 127 -15.21 -1.37 0.92
N SER A 128 -16.29 -0.62 0.78
CA SER A 128 -16.73 -0.03 -0.49
C SER A 128 -16.01 1.28 -0.78
N ASP A 129 -16.47 2.04 -1.78
CA ASP A 129 -15.82 3.27 -2.21
C ASP A 129 -16.04 4.40 -1.20
N VAL A 130 -15.18 4.42 -0.17
CA VAL A 130 -15.29 5.31 0.99
C VAL A 130 -14.04 6.19 1.16
N ILE A 131 -12.90 5.87 0.51
CA ILE A 131 -11.64 6.60 0.74
C ILE A 131 -11.54 7.79 -0.24
N PRO A 132 -11.72 9.05 0.21
CA PRO A 132 -11.60 10.22 -0.66
C PRO A 132 -10.14 10.53 -1.00
N VAL A 133 -9.84 10.73 -2.28
CA VAL A 133 -8.54 11.21 -2.75
C VAL A 133 -8.72 12.55 -3.47
N ALA A 134 -8.71 13.63 -2.67
CA ALA A 134 -8.94 14.99 -3.13
C ALA A 134 -8.07 15.45 -4.32
N PRO A 135 -6.76 15.14 -4.39
CA PRO A 135 -5.91 15.58 -5.50
C PRO A 135 -6.34 15.03 -6.86
N ILE A 136 -6.97 13.85 -6.90
CA ILE A 136 -7.35 13.13 -8.13
C ILE A 136 -8.88 13.20 -8.35
N ARG A 137 -9.59 13.91 -7.47
CA ARG A 137 -11.06 14.02 -7.49
C ARG A 137 -11.75 12.66 -7.66
N SER A 138 -11.29 11.67 -6.89
CA SER A 138 -11.73 10.27 -7.02
C SER A 138 -11.92 9.65 -5.63
N VAL A 139 -12.80 8.65 -5.54
CA VAL A 139 -13.02 7.84 -4.34
C VAL A 139 -12.57 6.41 -4.63
N PHE A 140 -11.90 5.77 -3.67
CA PHE A 140 -11.39 4.42 -3.84
C PHE A 140 -11.88 3.48 -2.73
N SER A 141 -12.02 2.21 -3.08
CA SER A 141 -12.17 1.11 -2.13
C SER A 141 -10.84 0.68 -1.53
N LEU A 142 -10.90 0.05 -0.35
CA LEU A 142 -9.73 -0.60 0.25
C LEU A 142 -9.17 -1.70 -0.66
N GLY A 143 -10.05 -2.43 -1.36
CA GLY A 143 -9.63 -3.45 -2.32
C GLY A 143 -8.90 -2.87 -3.51
N ASP A 144 -9.33 -1.72 -4.06
CA ASP A 144 -8.61 -1.04 -5.16
C ASP A 144 -7.21 -0.58 -4.76
N PHE A 145 -7.03 -0.11 -3.52
CA PHE A 145 -5.71 0.23 -2.99
C PHE A 145 -4.79 -1.01 -2.95
N LEU A 146 -5.28 -2.13 -2.42
CA LEU A 146 -4.52 -3.39 -2.35
C LEU A 146 -4.22 -3.95 -3.75
N VAL A 147 -5.15 -3.84 -4.68
CA VAL A 147 -4.97 -4.21 -6.09
C VAL A 147 -3.90 -3.34 -6.75
N GLY A 148 -3.94 -2.02 -6.52
CA GLY A 148 -2.93 -1.07 -7.00
C GLY A 148 -1.55 -1.38 -6.44
N LEU A 149 -1.45 -1.62 -5.13
CA LEU A 149 -0.21 -1.96 -4.45
C LEU A 149 0.36 -3.31 -4.90
N GLY A 150 -0.48 -4.34 -5.02
CA GLY A 150 -0.09 -5.64 -5.57
C GLY A 150 0.39 -5.50 -7.03
N GLY A 151 -0.36 -4.76 -7.84
CA GLY A 151 0.02 -4.42 -9.22
C GLY A 151 1.34 -3.65 -9.32
N PHE A 152 1.67 -2.80 -8.35
CA PHE A 152 2.96 -2.11 -8.25
C PHE A 152 4.10 -3.06 -7.86
N LEU A 153 3.91 -3.87 -6.82
CA LEU A 153 4.96 -4.73 -6.26
C LEU A 153 5.42 -5.81 -7.23
N ILE A 154 4.50 -6.38 -8.03
CA ILE A 154 4.82 -7.45 -8.99
C ILE A 154 5.95 -7.02 -9.96
N PRO A 155 5.78 -6.00 -10.82
CA PRO A 155 6.84 -5.57 -11.74
C PRO A 155 8.00 -4.90 -11.01
N PHE A 156 7.75 -4.15 -9.93
CA PHE A 156 8.82 -3.51 -9.16
C PHE A 156 9.83 -4.55 -8.67
N MET A 157 9.37 -5.57 -7.94
CA MET A 157 10.24 -6.61 -7.40
C MET A 157 10.83 -7.51 -8.47
N TRP A 158 10.15 -7.70 -9.60
CA TRP A 158 10.68 -8.51 -10.71
C TRP A 158 11.83 -7.82 -11.45
N LEU A 159 11.79 -6.49 -11.53
CA LEU A 159 12.84 -5.68 -12.13
C LEU A 159 14.08 -5.59 -11.24
N GLN A 160 13.91 -5.71 -9.92
CA GLN A 160 15.02 -5.66 -8.98
C GLN A 160 16.01 -6.81 -9.21
N PRO A 161 17.31 -6.61 -8.91
CA PRO A 161 18.27 -7.70 -8.81
C PRO A 161 17.70 -8.77 -7.87
N ALA A 162 17.94 -10.06 -8.17
CA ALA A 162 17.62 -11.09 -7.20
C ALA A 162 18.48 -10.76 -5.98
N ALA A 163 17.84 -10.36 -4.87
CA ALA A 163 18.55 -10.09 -3.63
C ALA A 163 19.50 -11.26 -3.40
N ALA A 164 20.81 -10.98 -3.39
CA ALA A 164 21.85 -12.02 -3.26
C ALA A 164 21.37 -12.96 -2.15
N ALA A 165 21.02 -14.19 -2.55
CA ALA A 165 20.13 -15.03 -1.76
C ALA A 165 20.62 -15.05 -0.31
N MET A 166 19.89 -14.37 0.59
CA MET A 166 20.16 -14.49 2.02
C MET A 166 20.06 -15.98 2.28
N ARG A 167 21.19 -16.60 2.63
CA ARG A 167 21.24 -18.05 2.79
C ARG A 167 20.24 -18.36 3.90
N GLY A 168 19.43 -19.41 3.78
CA GLY A 168 18.41 -19.72 4.79
C GLY A 168 18.92 -19.84 6.24
N GLY A 169 20.25 -19.95 6.42
CA GLY A 169 20.93 -19.85 7.72
C GLY A 169 20.99 -18.43 8.31
N ASP A 170 20.96 -17.37 7.50
CA ASP A 170 21.05 -15.98 7.95
C ASP A 170 19.76 -15.54 8.67
N LEU A 171 18.59 -15.96 8.19
CA LEU A 171 17.28 -15.71 8.84
C LEU A 171 17.09 -16.53 10.13
N ARG A 172 17.79 -17.67 10.26
CA ARG A 172 17.81 -18.51 11.48
C ARG A 172 18.97 -18.18 12.42
N SER A 173 19.80 -17.21 12.07
CA SER A 173 20.93 -16.84 12.90
C SER A 173 20.46 -16.15 14.18
N PRO A 174 21.07 -16.42 15.34
CA PRO A 174 20.76 -15.70 16.57
C PRO A 174 20.97 -14.19 16.42
N ASN A 175 21.91 -13.77 15.56
CA ASN A 175 22.13 -12.36 15.24
C ASN A 175 20.91 -11.70 14.58
N PHE A 176 20.23 -12.39 13.66
CA PHE A 176 18.98 -11.90 13.08
C PHE A 176 17.86 -11.84 14.13
N ALA A 177 17.76 -12.84 15.01
CA ALA A 177 16.77 -12.82 16.09
C ALA A 177 16.99 -11.64 17.07
N PHE A 178 18.23 -11.35 17.46
CA PHE A 178 18.56 -10.20 18.30
C PHE A 178 18.27 -8.86 17.59
N PHE A 179 18.66 -8.75 16.31
CA PHE A 179 18.34 -7.57 15.51
C PHE A 179 16.82 -7.35 15.38
N TRP A 180 16.08 -8.41 15.06
CA TRP A 180 14.64 -8.37 14.87
C TRP A 180 13.92 -8.00 16.17
N MET A 181 14.32 -8.58 17.30
CA MET A 181 13.75 -8.25 18.60
C MET A 181 14.06 -6.81 19.02
N GLY A 182 15.29 -6.34 18.79
CA GLY A 182 15.66 -4.94 19.01
C GLY A 182 14.86 -3.97 18.14
N GLN A 183 14.63 -4.31 16.87
CA GLN A 183 13.79 -3.52 15.96
C GLN A 183 12.32 -3.57 16.35
N ALA A 184 11.78 -4.72 16.74
CA ALA A 184 10.40 -4.86 17.16
C ALA A 184 10.10 -4.00 18.40
N ILE A 185 10.97 -4.05 19.41
CA ILE A 185 10.85 -3.21 20.61
C ILE A 185 10.95 -1.73 20.24
N SER A 186 11.94 -1.34 19.42
CA SER A 186 12.14 0.06 19.01
C SER A 186 10.92 0.60 18.25
N ARG A 187 10.41 -0.16 17.28
CA ARG A 187 9.24 0.23 16.47
C ARG A 187 7.95 0.26 17.27
N PHE A 188 7.84 -0.53 18.32
CA PHE A 188 6.71 -0.46 19.24
C PHE A 188 6.75 0.78 20.14
N GLY A 189 7.95 1.29 20.45
CA GLY A 189 8.14 2.52 21.22
C GLY A 189 7.77 3.80 20.47
N ASP A 190 7.90 3.82 19.14
CA ASP A 190 7.66 5.04 18.33
C ASP A 190 6.21 5.56 18.47
N PRO A 191 5.15 4.74 18.32
CA PRO A 191 3.78 5.21 18.51
C PRO A 191 3.50 5.66 19.95
N ILE A 192 4.05 4.97 20.94
CA ILE A 192 3.89 5.34 22.36
C ILE A 192 4.48 6.73 22.60
N THR A 193 5.66 7.00 22.05
CA THR A 193 6.32 8.30 22.14
C THR A 193 5.46 9.39 21.50
N LEU A 194 4.87 9.13 20.33
CA LEU A 194 4.02 10.09 19.64
C LEU A 194 2.72 10.37 20.41
N ILE A 195 2.09 9.34 20.98
CA ILE A 195 0.91 9.48 21.84
C ILE A 195 1.26 10.28 23.10
N ALA A 196 2.38 9.94 23.76
CA ALA A 196 2.84 10.64 24.96
C ALA A 196 3.14 12.12 24.67
N LEU A 197 3.85 12.41 23.57
CA LEU A 197 4.14 13.76 23.12
C LEU A 197 2.84 14.55 22.88
N THR A 198 1.90 13.96 22.13
CA THR A 198 0.60 14.59 21.84
C THR A 198 -0.16 14.89 23.13
N TYR A 199 -0.23 13.92 24.04
CA TYR A 199 -0.93 14.06 25.32
C TYR A 199 -0.28 15.11 26.24
N VAL A 200 1.05 15.06 26.41
CA VAL A 200 1.78 15.96 27.30
C VAL A 200 1.73 17.40 26.77
N THR A 201 1.95 17.61 25.47
CA THR A 201 1.88 18.94 24.86
C THR A 201 0.47 19.51 24.97
N TYR A 202 -0.57 18.72 24.69
CA TYR A 202 -1.95 19.19 24.83
C TYR A 202 -2.30 19.48 26.29
N ARG A 203 -1.92 18.62 27.24
CA ARG A 203 -2.17 18.84 28.67
C ARG A 203 -1.49 20.10 29.18
N ALA A 204 -0.25 20.36 28.77
CA ALA A 204 0.52 21.52 29.20
C ALA A 204 0.05 22.84 28.56
N THR A 205 -0.33 22.81 27.28
CA THR A 205 -0.65 24.03 26.51
C THR A 205 -2.13 24.29 26.32
N GLN A 206 -2.98 23.27 26.48
CA GLN A 206 -4.40 23.25 26.11
C GLN A 206 -4.68 23.70 24.66
N SER A 207 -3.67 23.63 23.77
CA SER A 207 -3.75 24.15 22.41
C SER A 207 -3.54 23.04 21.38
N ALA A 208 -4.53 22.85 20.51
CA ALA A 208 -4.45 21.90 19.39
C ALA A 208 -3.36 22.29 18.38
N LEU A 209 -3.14 23.60 18.16
CA LEU A 209 -2.12 24.10 17.22
C LEU A 209 -0.70 23.77 17.70
N LEU A 210 -0.39 24.03 18.97
CA LEU A 210 0.93 23.74 19.54
C LEU A 210 1.21 22.24 19.58
N THR A 211 0.17 21.44 19.83
CA THR A 211 0.26 19.97 19.77
C THR A 211 0.56 19.49 18.35
N ALA A 212 -0.13 20.04 17.34
CA ALA A 212 0.13 19.71 15.94
C ALA A 212 1.56 20.11 15.52
N LEU A 213 2.03 21.29 15.92
CA LEU A 213 3.40 21.74 15.65
C LEU A 213 4.45 20.83 16.32
N ALA A 214 4.20 20.35 17.54
CA ALA A 214 5.09 19.42 18.23
C ALA A 214 5.18 18.05 17.51
N VAL A 215 4.06 17.56 16.98
CA VAL A 215 4.05 16.32 16.18
C VAL A 215 4.77 16.54 14.84
N LEU A 216 4.58 17.70 14.20
CA LEU A 216 5.27 18.05 12.95
C LEU A 216 6.78 18.14 13.16
N THR A 217 7.26 18.77 14.24
CA THR A 217 8.70 18.83 14.53
C THR A 217 9.29 17.46 14.85
N ALA A 218 8.50 16.51 15.38
CA ALA A 218 8.94 15.13 15.59
C ALA A 218 8.98 14.29 14.29
N THR A 219 8.18 14.63 13.28
CA THR A 219 8.00 13.82 12.06
C THR A 219 8.76 14.34 10.85
N ILE A 220 8.85 15.66 10.68
CA ILE A 220 9.55 16.30 9.55
C ILE A 220 11.03 15.88 9.46
N PRO A 221 11.81 15.84 10.55
CA PRO A 221 13.20 15.38 10.49
C PRO A 221 13.30 13.93 10.00
N ASN A 222 12.41 13.04 10.44
CA ASN A 222 12.40 11.66 9.98
C ASN A 222 12.13 11.57 8.47
N ALA A 223 11.24 12.41 7.92
CA ALA A 223 10.97 12.46 6.49
C ALA A 223 12.17 13.01 5.69
N LEU A 224 12.77 14.11 6.15
CA LEU A 224 13.92 14.75 5.49
C LEU A 224 15.17 13.88 5.56
N PHE A 225 15.55 13.44 6.76
CA PHE A 225 16.74 12.62 6.96
C PHE A 225 16.54 11.17 6.55
N GLY A 226 15.32 10.67 6.41
CA GLY A 226 15.07 9.35 5.81
C GLY A 226 15.53 9.26 4.36
N PHE A 227 15.37 10.34 3.59
CA PHE A 227 15.82 10.41 2.20
C PHE A 227 17.35 10.44 2.07
N PHE A 228 18.04 11.25 2.88
CA PHE A 228 19.51 11.34 2.87
C PHE A 228 20.20 10.21 3.65
N GLY A 229 19.53 9.68 4.68
CA GLY A 229 20.07 8.70 5.61
C GLY A 229 20.42 7.37 4.94
N GLY A 230 19.66 6.98 3.91
CA GLY A 230 19.99 5.82 3.07
C GLY A 230 21.34 5.99 2.36
N ALA A 231 21.54 7.11 1.67
CA ALA A 231 22.79 7.41 0.97
C ALA A 231 24.00 7.47 1.92
N VAL A 232 23.82 8.01 3.12
CA VAL A 232 24.87 8.03 4.16
C VAL A 232 25.15 6.63 4.71
N ALA A 233 24.11 5.81 4.91
CA ALA A 233 24.25 4.42 5.36
C ALA A 233 24.96 3.54 4.33
N ASP A 234 24.73 3.79 3.04
CA ASP A 234 25.41 3.11 1.94
C ASP A 234 26.90 3.49 1.89
N ALA A 235 27.24 4.76 2.12
CA ALA A 235 28.63 5.24 2.08
C ALA A 235 29.47 4.82 3.31
N ILE A 236 28.89 4.86 4.51
CA ILE A 236 29.62 4.63 5.78
C ILE A 236 29.50 3.17 6.26
N GLY A 237 28.49 2.45 5.77
CA GLY A 237 28.15 1.09 6.13
C GLY A 237 27.06 1.02 7.21
N HIS A 238 25.95 0.38 6.86
CA HIS A 238 24.72 0.19 7.65
C HIS A 238 24.95 -0.10 9.14
N ARG A 239 25.85 -1.03 9.48
CA ARG A 239 26.11 -1.44 10.87
C ARG A 239 26.70 -0.30 11.72
N ARG A 240 27.60 0.50 11.15
CA ARG A 240 28.24 1.62 11.87
C ARG A 240 27.25 2.75 12.07
N VAL A 241 26.47 3.08 11.04
CA VAL A 241 25.44 4.13 11.14
C VAL A 241 24.39 3.77 12.19
N MET A 242 23.89 2.52 12.18
CA MET A 242 22.93 2.05 13.18
C MET A 242 23.47 2.21 14.62
N LEU A 243 24.70 1.77 14.87
CA LEU A 243 25.30 1.84 16.21
C LEU A 243 25.45 3.30 16.70
N TRP A 244 25.96 4.19 15.84
CA TRP A 244 26.12 5.61 16.21
C TRP A 244 24.78 6.31 16.44
N CYS A 245 23.78 6.04 15.60
CA CYS A 245 22.44 6.59 15.76
C CYS A 245 21.79 6.12 17.06
N ASP A 246 21.90 4.84 17.39
CA ASP A 246 21.31 4.28 18.62
C ASP A 246 22.00 4.84 19.88
N ILE A 247 23.33 4.98 19.87
CA ILE A 247 24.09 5.61 20.97
C ILE A 247 23.70 7.08 21.13
N LEU A 248 23.67 7.84 20.03
CA LEU A 248 23.30 9.26 20.07
C LEU A 248 21.86 9.44 20.58
N ARG A 249 20.92 8.60 20.11
CA ARG A 249 19.52 8.62 20.56
C ARG A 249 19.42 8.33 22.06
N ALA A 250 20.15 7.34 22.57
CA ALA A 250 20.17 7.03 24.00
C ALA A 250 20.70 8.21 24.84
N ILE A 251 21.78 8.87 24.37
CA ILE A 251 22.34 10.06 25.04
C ILE A 251 21.33 11.21 25.05
N VAL A 252 20.71 11.51 23.90
CA VAL A 252 19.72 12.60 23.79
C VAL A 252 18.53 12.32 24.72
N LEU A 253 18.02 11.09 24.72
CA LEU A 253 16.89 10.73 25.58
C LEU A 253 17.24 10.83 27.07
N ALA A 254 18.46 10.46 27.46
CA ALA A 254 18.93 10.58 28.84
C ALA A 254 19.07 12.02 29.34
N VAL A 255 19.19 12.99 28.42
CA VAL A 255 19.30 14.42 28.73
C VAL A 255 17.93 15.09 28.83
N VAL A 256 16.86 14.44 28.35
CA VAL A 256 15.48 14.97 28.50
C VAL A 256 15.02 14.76 29.95
N PRO A 257 14.74 15.82 30.71
CA PRO A 257 14.35 15.74 32.12
C PRO A 257 12.91 15.24 32.33
#